data_AF-A0ABD5NGV8-F1
#
_entry.id   AF-A0ABD5NGV8-F1
#
_cell.length_a   1.000
_cell.length_b   1.000
_cell.length_c   1.000
_cell.angle_alpha   90.00
_cell.angle_beta   90.00
_cell.angle_gamma   90.00
#
_symmetry.space_group_name_H-M   'P 1'
#
loop_
_entity.id
_entity.type
_entity.pdbx_description
1 polymer ?
#
loop_
_entity_poly.entity_id
_entity_poly.type
_entity_poly.pdbx_seq_one_letter_code
_entity_poly.pdbx_strand_id
1 'polypeptide(L)'
;MDIDITAARVVHAVFGAAWTGSTLAVALFVVPAARRGVLDAEPVAWIADRFAKLSVASVVVMLLSGGHLAGTLYTFELLADSYRGHLVLGMTTLWLVLAGLSHVATSRLTAGSDVRAAADDATPWFGAASAVSVALLVLAGML
;
A
#
# COMPACT_ATOMS: atom_id res chain seq x y z
N MET A 1 -28.42 1.17 -5.55
CA MET A 1 -27.22 1.07 -4.70
C MET A 1 -27.19 2.32 -3.89
N ASP A 2 -27.15 2.18 -2.56
CA ASP A 2 -27.19 3.33 -1.68
C ASP A 2 -25.93 4.19 -1.87
N ILE A 3 -26.09 5.50 -1.67
CA ILE A 3 -25.05 6.48 -1.96
C ILE A 3 -23.80 6.26 -1.08
N ASP A 4 -23.98 5.74 0.13
CA ASP A 4 -22.92 5.41 1.08
C ASP A 4 -22.06 4.24 0.58
N ILE A 5 -22.66 3.16 0.06
CA ILE A 5 -21.93 2.02 -0.51
C ILE A 5 -21.14 2.48 -1.74
N THR A 6 -21.75 3.31 -2.59
CA THR A 6 -21.08 3.85 -3.78
C THR A 6 -19.89 4.71 -3.39
N ALA A 7 -20.08 5.63 -2.44
CA ALA A 7 -19.02 6.49 -1.93
C ALA A 7 -17.88 5.67 -1.29
N ALA A 8 -18.21 4.69 -0.46
CA ALA A 8 -17.23 3.81 0.17
C ALA A 8 -16.42 3.03 -0.87
N ARG A 9 -17.04 2.48 -1.92
CA ARG A 9 -16.34 1.80 -3.02
C ARG A 9 -15.38 2.72 -3.76
N VAL A 10 -15.83 3.92 -4.11
CA VAL A 10 -14.99 4.89 -4.83
C VAL A 10 -13.79 5.30 -3.97
N VAL A 11 -14.03 5.67 -2.72
CA VAL A 11 -12.97 6.06 -1.78
C VAL A 11 -11.98 4.91 -1.56
N HIS A 12 -12.47 3.69 -1.35
CA HIS A 12 -11.64 2.51 -1.17
C HIS A 12 -10.77 2.24 -2.40
N ALA A 13 -11.36 2.25 -3.59
CA ALA A 13 -10.63 2.01 -4.84
C ALA A 13 -9.56 3.08 -5.11
N VAL A 14 -9.89 4.36 -4.87
CA VAL A 14 -8.96 5.48 -5.08
C VAL A 14 -7.76 5.37 -4.15
N PHE A 15 -7.97 5.11 -2.85
CA PHE A 15 -6.87 4.97 -1.90
C PHE A 15 -6.07 3.69 -2.13
N GLY A 16 -6.73 2.58 -2.47
CA GLY A 16 -6.05 1.35 -2.85
C GLY A 16 -5.14 1.54 -4.07
N ALA A 17 -5.61 2.24 -5.11
CA ALA A 17 -4.83 2.56 -6.30
C ALA A 17 -3.70 3.55 -6.01
N ALA A 18 -3.97 4.61 -5.25
CA ALA A 18 -2.95 5.61 -4.89
C ALA A 18 -1.82 4.98 -4.07
N TRP A 19 -2.16 4.14 -3.09
CA TRP A 19 -1.17 3.50 -2.24
C TRP A 19 -0.32 2.49 -3.01
N THR A 20 -0.94 1.53 -3.69
CA THR A 20 -0.20 0.54 -4.49
C THR A 20 0.61 1.18 -5.61
N GLY A 21 0.05 2.17 -6.31
CA GLY A 21 0.73 2.93 -7.35
C GLY A 21 1.93 3.72 -6.83
N SER A 22 1.81 4.38 -5.68
CA SER A 22 2.94 5.10 -5.07
C SER A 22 4.03 4.14 -4.57
N THR A 23 3.68 2.99 -4.01
CA THR A 23 4.65 1.95 -3.64
C THR A 23 5.46 1.50 -4.86
N LEU A 24 4.78 1.20 -5.98
CA LEU A 24 5.45 0.82 -7.22
C LEU A 24 6.33 1.96 -7.76
N ALA A 25 5.85 3.20 -7.73
CA ALA A 25 6.62 4.34 -8.19
C ALA A 25 7.90 4.56 -7.36
N VAL A 26 7.81 4.45 -6.02
CA VAL A 26 8.97 4.58 -5.15
C VAL A 26 9.96 3.45 -5.39
N ALA A 27 9.48 2.20 -5.48
CA ALA A 27 10.32 1.03 -5.68
C ALA A 27 11.02 1.02 -7.06
N LEU A 28 10.33 1.45 -8.12
CA LEU A 28 10.82 1.35 -9.50
C LEU A 28 11.59 2.58 -9.97
N PHE A 29 11.32 3.76 -9.41
CA PHE A 29 11.92 5.01 -9.87
C PHE A 29 12.78 5.68 -8.80
N VAL A 30 12.23 5.86 -7.59
CA VAL A 30 12.90 6.64 -6.53
C VAL A 30 14.07 5.89 -5.93
N VAL A 31 13.87 4.64 -5.51
CA VAL A 31 14.94 3.82 -4.91
C VAL A 31 16.08 3.61 -5.90
N PRO A 32 15.87 3.22 -7.18
CA PRO A 32 16.96 3.12 -8.13
C PRO A 32 17.67 4.44 -8.43
N ALA A 33 16.95 5.57 -8.45
CA ALA A 33 17.56 6.88 -8.65
C ALA A 33 18.46 7.29 -7.47
N ALA A 34 17.99 7.08 -6.23
CA ALA A 34 18.77 7.31 -5.01
C ALA A 34 20.03 6.45 -4.97
N ARG A 35 19.91 5.15 -5.29
CA ARG A 35 21.07 4.23 -5.37
C ARG A 35 22.10 4.66 -6.41
N ARG A 36 21.66 5.21 -7.54
CA ARG A 36 22.56 5.72 -8.58
C ARG A 36 23.15 7.10 -8.25
N GLY A 37 22.73 7.74 -7.16
CA GLY A 37 23.14 9.10 -6.81
C GLY A 37 22.54 10.16 -7.75
N VAL A 38 21.39 9.87 -8.36
CA VAL A 38 20.63 10.84 -9.17
C VAL A 38 19.80 11.76 -8.27
N LEU A 39 19.37 11.27 -7.11
CA LEU A 39 18.63 12.03 -6.11
C LEU A 39 19.50 12.26 -4.87
N ASP A 40 19.56 13.52 -4.43
CA ASP A 40 20.19 13.91 -3.17
C ASP A 40 19.26 13.64 -1.96
N ALA A 41 19.79 13.85 -0.75
CA ALA A 41 19.12 13.51 0.50
C ALA A 41 17.79 14.24 0.71
N GLU A 42 17.72 15.53 0.41
CA GLU A 42 16.53 16.34 0.64
C GLU A 42 15.33 15.88 -0.20
N PRO A 43 15.43 15.70 -1.53
CA PRO A 43 14.35 15.11 -2.32
C PRO A 43 13.92 13.73 -1.84
N VAL A 44 14.87 12.84 -1.48
CA VAL A 44 14.55 11.49 -0.99
C VAL A 44 13.78 11.55 0.33
N ALA A 45 14.22 12.38 1.27
CA ALA A 45 13.55 12.56 2.56
C ALA A 45 12.14 13.13 2.38
N TRP A 46 11.96 14.11 1.48
CA TRP A 46 10.65 14.67 1.18
C TRP A 46 9.70 13.62 0.59
N ILE A 47 10.15 12.84 -0.39
CA ILE A 47 9.35 11.77 -1.00
C ILE A 47 8.98 10.70 0.04
N ALA A 48 9.94 10.27 0.85
CA ALA A 48 9.74 9.29 1.90
C ALA A 48 8.70 9.74 2.93
N ASP A 49 8.77 10.99 3.38
CA ASP A 49 7.77 11.58 4.29
C ASP A 49 6.37 11.64 3.65
N ARG A 50 6.26 12.04 2.38
CA ARG A 50 4.97 12.05 1.67
C ARG A 50 4.40 10.64 1.51
N PHE A 51 5.24 9.67 1.16
CA PHE A 51 4.85 8.27 1.04
C PHE A 51 4.40 7.69 2.38
N ALA A 52 5.09 7.99 3.49
CA ALA A 52 4.67 7.59 4.83
C ALA A 52 3.30 8.16 5.20
N LYS A 53 3.08 9.46 4.98
CA LYS A 53 1.79 10.12 5.25
C LYS A 53 0.66 9.54 4.42
N LEU A 54 0.90 9.30 3.13
CA LEU A 54 -0.06 8.63 2.25
C LEU A 54 -0.35 7.20 2.72
N SER A 55 0.67 6.45 3.14
CA SER A 55 0.50 5.09 3.65
C SER A 55 -0.35 5.06 4.91
N VAL A 56 -0.10 5.94 5.88
CA VAL A 56 -0.91 6.05 7.10
C VAL A 56 -2.35 6.44 6.77
N ALA A 57 -2.56 7.45 5.92
CA ALA A 57 -3.89 7.85 5.49
C ALA A 57 -4.62 6.69 4.79
N SER A 58 -3.91 5.94 3.94
CA SER A 58 -4.47 4.80 3.21
C SER A 58 -4.86 3.68 4.15
N VAL A 59 -4.04 3.33 5.15
CA VAL A 59 -4.41 2.33 6.17
C VAL A 59 -5.73 2.68 6.84
N VAL A 60 -5.86 3.93 7.30
CA VAL A 60 -7.08 4.39 8.00
C VAL A 60 -8.29 4.36 7.07
N VAL A 61 -8.17 4.98 5.89
CA VAL A 61 -9.29 5.09 4.94
C VAL A 61 -9.70 3.72 4.42
N MET A 62 -8.75 2.84 4.11
CA MET A 62 -9.02 1.49 3.62
C MET A 62 -9.69 0.63 4.68
N LEU A 63 -9.27 0.74 5.96
CA LEU A 63 -9.91 0.02 7.05
C LEU A 63 -11.36 0.47 7.24
N LEU A 64 -11.62 1.78 7.24
CA LEU A 64 -12.97 2.32 7.43
C LEU A 64 -13.89 1.98 6.24
N SER A 65 -13.45 2.28 5.02
CA SER A 65 -14.24 2.03 3.80
C SER A 65 -14.40 0.53 3.53
N GLY A 66 -13.34 -0.26 3.69
CA GLY A 66 -13.37 -1.71 3.51
C GLY A 66 -14.20 -2.40 4.59
N GLY A 67 -14.09 -1.95 5.84
CA GLY A 67 -14.92 -2.43 6.95
C GLY A 67 -16.41 -2.15 6.74
N HIS A 68 -16.75 -0.94 6.29
CA HIS A 68 -18.14 -0.59 5.92
C HIS A 68 -18.67 -1.48 4.80
N LEU A 69 -17.88 -1.67 3.72
CA LEU A 69 -18.26 -2.53 2.60
C LEU A 69 -18.39 -4.00 3.02
N ALA A 70 -17.47 -4.51 3.84
CA ALA A 70 -17.54 -5.88 4.34
C ALA A 70 -18.78 -6.08 5.22
N GLY A 71 -19.02 -5.18 6.17
CA GLY A 71 -20.15 -5.26 7.10
C GLY A 71 -21.52 -5.04 6.47
N THR A 72 -21.59 -4.43 5.28
CA THR A 72 -22.84 -4.21 4.54
C THR A 72 -23.10 -5.25 3.47
N LEU A 73 -22.04 -5.81 2.86
CA LEU A 73 -22.17 -6.71 1.71
C LEU A 73 -21.97 -8.20 2.05
N TYR A 74 -21.43 -8.51 3.23
CA TYR A 74 -21.13 -9.88 3.63
C TYR A 74 -21.72 -10.21 5.00
N THR A 75 -22.33 -11.40 5.12
CA THR A 75 -22.49 -12.07 6.41
C THR A 75 -21.20 -12.78 6.79
N PHE A 76 -21.10 -13.24 8.04
CA PHE A 76 -19.95 -14.03 8.48
C PHE A 76 -19.75 -15.28 7.61
N GLU A 77 -20.82 -16.02 7.35
CA GLU A 77 -20.80 -17.24 6.53
C GLU A 77 -20.37 -16.93 5.09
N LEU A 78 -20.87 -15.84 4.50
CA LEU A 78 -20.44 -15.43 3.17
C LEU A 78 -18.96 -15.03 3.13
N LEU A 79 -18.45 -14.42 4.20
CA LEU A 79 -17.05 -14.03 4.27
C LEU A 79 -16.12 -15.23 4.46
N ALA A 80 -16.55 -16.22 5.26
CA ALA A 80 -15.76 -17.40 5.62
C ALA A 80 -15.82 -18.52 4.56
N ASP A 81 -16.97 -18.72 3.90
CA ASP A 81 -17.21 -19.93 3.10
C ASP A 81 -17.37 -19.65 1.60
N SER A 82 -17.30 -18.40 1.15
CA SER A 82 -17.40 -18.06 -0.27
C SER A 82 -16.06 -17.70 -0.91
N TYR A 83 -15.94 -17.94 -2.22
CA TYR A 83 -14.77 -17.53 -2.99
C TYR A 83 -14.49 -16.02 -2.86
N ARG A 84 -15.53 -15.18 -3.02
CA ARG A 84 -15.41 -13.72 -2.89
C ARG A 84 -15.01 -13.31 -1.47
N GLY A 85 -15.54 -13.99 -0.46
CA GLY A 85 -15.19 -13.78 0.95
C GLY A 85 -13.71 -14.01 1.23
N HIS A 86 -13.16 -15.13 0.75
CA HIS A 86 -11.73 -15.42 0.83
C HIS A 86 -10.86 -14.38 0.14
N LEU A 87 -11.29 -13.83 -1.01
CA LEU A 87 -10.57 -12.72 -1.67
C LEU A 87 -10.54 -11.46 -0.79
N VAL A 88 -11.65 -11.10 -0.15
CA VAL A 88 -11.72 -9.95 0.77
C VAL A 88 -10.81 -10.16 1.98
N LEU A 89 -10.85 -11.34 2.60
CA LEU A 89 -9.97 -11.69 3.72
C LEU A 89 -8.49 -11.66 3.30
N GLY A 90 -8.15 -12.27 2.17
CA GLY A 90 -6.81 -12.27 1.62
C GLY A 90 -6.29 -10.86 1.31
N MET A 91 -7.10 -10.02 0.67
CA MET A 91 -6.76 -8.61 0.46
C MET A 91 -6.54 -7.88 1.78
N THR A 92 -7.39 -8.10 2.77
CA THR A 92 -7.26 -7.45 4.09
C THR A 92 -5.94 -7.82 4.75
N THR A 93 -5.55 -9.09 4.72
CA THR A 93 -4.24 -9.55 5.20
C THR A 93 -3.10 -8.88 4.42
N LEU A 94 -3.17 -8.83 3.09
CA LEU A 94 -2.14 -8.20 2.27
C LEU A 94 -2.04 -6.69 2.49
N TRP A 95 -3.14 -5.98 2.78
CA TRP A 95 -3.10 -4.57 3.15
C TRP A 95 -2.35 -4.34 4.46
N LEU A 96 -2.53 -5.22 5.46
CA LEU A 96 -1.78 -5.16 6.72
C LEU A 96 -0.28 -5.46 6.49
N VAL A 97 0.03 -6.44 5.64
CA VAL A 97 1.42 -6.72 5.23
C VAL A 97 2.04 -5.52 4.53
N LEU A 98 1.31 -4.89 3.59
CA LEU A 98 1.77 -3.69 2.90
C LEU A 98 1.99 -2.51 3.88
N ALA A 99 1.14 -2.37 4.90
CA ALA A 99 1.33 -1.36 5.95
C ALA A 99 2.68 -1.55 6.66
N GLY A 100 2.95 -2.77 7.12
CA GLY A 100 4.21 -3.12 7.79
C GLY A 100 5.42 -2.92 6.88
N LEU A 101 5.36 -3.42 5.65
CA LEU A 101 6.43 -3.25 4.67
C LEU A 101 6.68 -1.79 4.33
N SER A 102 5.62 -0.98 4.13
CA SER A 102 5.74 0.44 3.82
C SER A 102 6.42 1.20 4.96
N HIS A 103 6.07 0.87 6.21
CA HIS A 103 6.71 1.46 7.37
C HIS A 103 8.22 1.13 7.41
N VAL A 104 8.57 -0.17 7.36
CA VAL A 104 9.98 -0.62 7.41
C VAL A 104 10.78 -0.06 6.24
N ALA A 105 10.26 -0.15 5.01
CA ALA A 105 10.93 0.33 3.81
C ALA A 105 11.24 1.83 3.88
N THR A 106 10.27 2.62 4.36
CA THR A 106 10.46 4.07 4.50
C THR A 106 11.48 4.38 5.59
N SER A 107 11.42 3.70 6.74
CA SER A 107 12.40 3.86 7.81
C SER A 107 13.83 3.53 7.37
N ARG A 108 14.00 2.51 6.52
CA ARG A 108 15.32 2.18 5.93
C ARG A 108 15.78 3.24 4.95
N LEU A 109 14.90 3.76 4.09
CA LEU A 109 15.24 4.74 3.07
C LEU A 109 15.70 6.09 3.65
N THR A 110 15.25 6.43 4.86
CA THR A 110 15.64 7.65 5.56
C THR A 110 16.66 7.40 6.67
N ALA A 111 17.31 6.23 6.69
CA ALA A 111 18.28 5.89 7.72
C ALA A 111 19.65 6.51 7.43
N GLY A 112 20.17 7.28 8.38
CA GLY A 112 21.52 7.85 8.29
C GLY A 112 21.65 8.98 7.25
N SER A 113 22.90 9.40 7.01
CA SER A 113 23.24 10.50 6.09
C SER A 113 23.63 10.05 4.68
N ASP A 114 23.98 8.77 4.50
CA ASP A 114 24.33 8.21 3.19
C ASP A 114 23.08 7.67 2.50
N VAL A 115 22.55 8.47 1.57
CA VAL A 115 21.36 8.17 0.77
C VAL A 115 21.51 6.89 -0.04
N ARG A 116 22.71 6.63 -0.57
CA ARG A 116 22.94 5.47 -1.43
C ARG A 116 22.89 4.19 -0.61
N ALA A 117 23.58 4.18 0.53
CA ALA A 117 23.56 3.06 1.47
C ALA A 117 22.14 2.81 2.03
N ALA A 118 21.41 3.88 2.39
CA ALA A 118 20.02 3.80 2.85
C ALA A 118 19.09 3.22 1.77
N ALA A 119 19.26 3.64 0.51
CA ALA A 119 18.47 3.12 -0.60
C ALA A 119 18.81 1.67 -0.95
N ASP A 120 20.08 1.25 -0.83
CA ASP A 120 20.48 -0.16 -0.94
C ASP A 120 19.81 -1.01 0.15
N ASP A 121 19.80 -0.57 1.42
CA ASP A 121 19.14 -1.27 2.54
C ASP A 121 17.61 -1.32 2.40
N ALA A 122 16.99 -0.27 1.86
CA ALA A 122 15.54 -0.19 1.65
C ALA A 122 15.04 -1.04 0.46
N THR A 123 15.92 -1.36 -0.49
CA THR A 123 15.59 -2.06 -1.75
C THR A 123 14.79 -3.36 -1.55
N PRO A 124 15.21 -4.34 -0.73
CA PRO A 124 14.46 -5.57 -0.55
C PRO A 124 13.05 -5.34 0.01
N TRP A 125 12.89 -4.34 0.88
CA TRP A 125 11.59 -4.01 1.50
C TRP A 125 10.63 -3.38 0.50
N PHE A 126 11.09 -2.43 -0.32
CA PHE A 126 10.28 -1.88 -1.41
C PHE A 126 9.99 -2.90 -2.51
N GLY A 127 10.89 -3.85 -2.75
CA GLY A 127 10.65 -5.00 -3.64
C GLY A 127 9.53 -5.90 -3.14
N ALA A 128 9.56 -6.29 -1.87
CA ALA A 128 8.49 -7.07 -1.25
C ALA A 128 7.16 -6.30 -1.25
N ALA A 129 7.18 -5.01 -0.90
CA ALA A 129 6.00 -4.15 -0.93
C ALA A 129 5.40 -4.06 -2.34
N SER A 130 6.24 -4.00 -3.37
CA SER A 130 5.81 -3.99 -4.77
C SER A 130 5.12 -5.29 -5.18
N ALA A 131 5.67 -6.44 -4.77
CA ALA A 131 5.04 -7.74 -5.03
C ALA A 131 3.66 -7.83 -4.36
N VAL A 132 3.54 -7.36 -3.11
CA VAL A 132 2.27 -7.29 -2.39
C VAL A 132 1.29 -6.33 -3.10
N SER A 133 1.76 -5.17 -3.55
CA SER A 133 0.93 -4.22 -4.31
C SER A 133 0.38 -4.81 -5.61
N VAL A 134 1.20 -5.54 -6.37
CA VAL A 134 0.73 -6.24 -7.58
C VAL A 134 -0.29 -7.31 -7.23
N ALA A 135 -0.04 -8.12 -6.19
CA ALA A 135 -0.99 -9.13 -5.74
C ALA A 135 -2.34 -8.50 -5.33
N LEU A 136 -2.32 -7.39 -4.61
CA LEU A 136 -3.52 -6.62 -4.24
C LEU A 136 -4.30 -6.14 -5.47
N LEU A 137 -3.61 -5.60 -6.49
CA LEU A 137 -4.25 -5.16 -7.73
C LEU A 137 -4.89 -6.34 -8.48
N VAL A 138 -4.23 -7.51 -8.50
CA VAL A 138 -4.79 -8.73 -9.09
C VAL A 138 -6.04 -9.18 -8.33
N LEU A 139 -5.99 -9.28 -7.00
CA LEU A 139 -7.16 -9.66 -6.19
C LEU A 139 -8.31 -8.67 -6.35
N ALA A 140 -8.02 -7.38 -6.42
CA ALA A 140 -9.02 -6.34 -6.66
C ALA A 140 -9.69 -6.49 -8.04
N GLY A 141 -8.94 -6.83 -9.09
CA GLY A 141 -9.50 -7.11 -10.41
C GLY A 141 -10.35 -8.38 -10.50
N MET A 142 -10.23 -9.27 -9.52
CA MET A 142 -11.02 -10.52 -9.41
C MET A 142 -12.31 -10.35 -8.60
N LEU A 143 -12.52 -9.20 -7.95
CA LEU A 143 -13.68 -8.88 -7.10
C LEU A 143 -14.71 -8.03 -7.85
#